data_AF-A0A1R0H9D7-F1
#
_entry.id   AF-A0A1R0H9D7-F1
#
_cell.length_a   1.000
_cell.length_b   1.000
_cell.length_c   1.000
_cell.angle_alpha   90.00
_cell.angle_beta   90.00
_cell.angle_gamma   90.00
#
_symmetry.space_group_name_H-M   'P 1'
#
loop_
_entity.id
_entity.type
_entity.pdbx_description
1 polymer ?
#
loop_
_entity_poly.entity_id
_entity_poly.type
_entity_poly.pdbx_seq_one_letter_code
_entity_poly.pdbx_strand_id
1 'polypeptide(L)'
;MLYGNNNRCDHNHCNIDYYFGKKRNLAVRARLQCSSCPNKPSNLACMNSLAKILRSGRKFVKRKLSGCNGYASYIFIKSRIGDRRQIETMNVSKYGEILRSGIRISPADLEAISEPSPPSSHSHNSLSKVGKSHWINPITAQNLKFMLYGNNNRCDHNHCNIDYYFGKKRNLAVRARLQCSSCPNKPSNLACMNSLAKILRSGRKFVKRKLSGCNGYASYIFIKSRIGDRRQIEKMNVSKYGEILK
;
A
#
# COMPACT_ATOMS: atom_id res chain seq x y z
N MET A 1 -21.12 7.46 13.19
CA MET A 1 -20.84 7.73 11.76
C MET A 1 -19.43 7.33 11.45
N LEU A 2 -19.20 6.57 10.38
CA LEU A 2 -17.86 6.32 9.83
C LEU A 2 -17.56 7.43 8.83
N TYR A 3 -16.55 8.26 9.09
CA TYR A 3 -16.04 9.20 8.09
C TYR A 3 -14.94 8.50 7.31
N GLY A 4 -15.33 7.78 6.26
CA GLY A 4 -14.45 7.33 5.19
C GLY A 4 -14.07 8.51 4.29
N ASN A 5 -12.90 8.46 3.63
CA ASN A 5 -12.57 9.45 2.60
C ASN A 5 -13.55 9.27 1.43
N ASN A 6 -14.59 10.10 1.38
CA ASN A 6 -15.73 10.00 0.46
C ASN A 6 -15.35 10.13 -1.03
N ASN A 7 -14.08 10.40 -1.34
CA ASN A 7 -13.55 10.51 -2.70
C ASN A 7 -13.32 9.16 -3.42
N ARG A 8 -13.70 8.02 -2.82
CA ARG A 8 -13.58 6.67 -3.42
C ARG A 8 -14.91 6.01 -3.78
N CYS A 9 -16.02 6.73 -3.64
CA CYS A 9 -17.33 6.26 -4.10
C CYS A 9 -17.73 7.04 -5.35
N ASP A 10 -17.96 6.36 -6.47
CA ASP A 10 -18.70 6.92 -7.60
C ASP A 10 -20.21 6.67 -7.43
N HIS A 11 -21.01 7.10 -8.41
CA HIS A 11 -22.47 6.98 -8.35
C HIS A 11 -22.97 5.54 -8.21
N ASN A 12 -22.21 4.55 -8.69
CA ASN A 12 -22.64 3.16 -8.84
C ASN A 12 -21.80 2.16 -8.03
N HIS A 13 -20.60 2.55 -7.60
CA HIS A 13 -19.61 1.71 -6.95
C HIS A 13 -18.91 2.44 -5.80
N CYS A 14 -18.81 1.78 -4.66
CA CYS A 14 -17.89 2.19 -3.60
C CYS A 14 -17.11 1.00 -3.08
N ASN A 15 -15.81 1.19 -2.86
CA ASN A 15 -14.92 0.19 -2.31
C ASN A 15 -13.97 0.83 -1.30
N ILE A 16 -14.03 0.38 -0.05
CA ILE A 16 -13.21 0.91 1.04
C ILE A 16 -12.54 -0.24 1.80
N ASP A 17 -11.22 -0.16 1.89
CA ASP A 17 -10.41 -0.99 2.78
C ASP A 17 -10.12 -0.21 4.07
N TYR A 18 -10.48 -0.78 5.22
CA TYR A 18 -10.16 -0.28 6.56
C TYR A 18 -9.09 -1.16 7.21
N TYR A 19 -8.21 -0.53 7.99
CA TYR A 19 -7.21 -1.22 8.79
C TYR A 19 -7.41 -0.87 10.26
N PHE A 20 -7.60 -1.89 11.11
CA PHE A 20 -7.72 -1.72 12.55
C PHE A 20 -6.58 -2.45 13.26
N GLY A 21 -6.01 -1.81 14.27
CA GLY A 21 -4.92 -2.37 15.07
C GLY A 21 -5.50 -3.19 16.21
N LYS A 22 -5.13 -4.47 16.31
CA LYS A 22 -5.49 -5.34 17.42
C LYS A 22 -4.26 -5.50 18.33
N LYS A 23 -4.49 -5.70 19.62
CA LYS A 23 -3.42 -6.08 20.58
C LYS A 23 -2.68 -7.32 20.07
N ARG A 24 -1.37 -7.41 20.36
CA ARG A 24 -0.49 -8.57 20.09
C ARG A 24 -0.23 -8.85 18.60
N ASN A 25 0.32 -7.88 17.87
CA ASN A 25 0.83 -8.09 16.50
C ASN A 25 -0.22 -8.58 15.48
N LEU A 26 -1.48 -8.20 15.65
CA LEU A 26 -2.56 -8.52 14.72
C LEU A 26 -3.17 -7.22 14.23
N ALA A 27 -3.36 -7.08 12.92
CA ALA A 27 -4.22 -6.05 12.37
C ALA A 27 -5.41 -6.73 11.68
N VAL A 28 -6.50 -6.00 11.56
CA VAL A 28 -7.68 -6.42 10.82
C VAL A 28 -7.74 -5.59 9.57
N ARG A 29 -7.75 -6.23 8.40
CA ARG A 29 -8.12 -5.59 7.14
C ARG A 29 -9.58 -5.90 6.89
N ALA A 30 -10.45 -4.88 6.93
CA ALA A 30 -11.84 -5.01 6.56
C ALA A 30 -12.07 -4.38 5.18
N ARG A 31 -12.79 -5.07 4.30
CA ARG A 31 -13.20 -4.57 3.00
C ARG A 31 -14.70 -4.41 2.97
N LEU A 32 -15.16 -3.26 2.52
CA LEU A 32 -16.57 -2.96 2.28
C LEU A 32 -16.73 -2.56 0.82
N GLN A 33 -17.68 -3.18 0.13
CA GLN A 33 -18.00 -2.89 -1.26
C GLN A 33 -19.51 -2.83 -1.45
N CYS A 34 -19.98 -1.79 -2.10
CA CYS A 34 -21.36 -1.67 -2.59
C CYS A 34 -21.32 -1.41 -4.09
N SER A 35 -22.09 -2.18 -4.86
CA SER A 35 -22.20 -2.06 -6.31
C SER A 35 -23.65 -2.08 -6.75
N SER A 36 -23.91 -1.66 -7.98
CA SER A 36 -25.26 -1.63 -8.57
C SER A 36 -26.25 -0.80 -7.75
N CYS A 37 -25.76 0.30 -7.15
CA CYS A 37 -26.60 1.19 -6.36
C CYS A 37 -27.37 2.16 -7.27
N PRO A 38 -28.63 2.49 -6.95
CA PRO A 38 -29.43 3.41 -7.76
C PRO A 38 -28.95 4.86 -7.67
N ASN A 39 -28.32 5.24 -6.56
CA ASN A 39 -27.77 6.58 -6.35
C ASN A 39 -26.73 6.59 -5.20
N LYS A 40 -26.03 7.72 -5.07
CA LYS A 40 -25.01 7.96 -4.04
C LYS A 40 -25.53 7.81 -2.59
N PRO A 41 -26.74 8.30 -2.22
CA PRO A 41 -27.33 8.02 -0.91
C PRO A 41 -27.50 6.53 -0.60
N SER A 42 -28.01 5.74 -1.55
CA SER A 42 -28.16 4.29 -1.39
C SER A 42 -26.82 3.58 -1.22
N ASN A 43 -25.79 4.05 -1.92
CA ASN A 43 -24.43 3.56 -1.75
C ASN A 43 -23.91 3.79 -0.31
N LEU A 44 -24.08 5.01 0.22
CA LEU A 44 -23.71 5.33 1.60
C LEU A 44 -24.52 4.51 2.63
N ALA A 45 -25.81 4.32 2.40
CA ALA A 45 -26.67 3.49 3.25
C ALA A 45 -26.23 2.00 3.25
N CYS A 46 -25.86 1.48 2.08
CA CYS A 46 -25.30 0.14 1.93
C CYS A 46 -23.98 0.00 2.70
N MET A 47 -23.04 0.95 2.56
CA MET A 47 -21.75 0.93 3.28
C MET A 47 -21.93 0.96 4.80
N ASN A 48 -22.85 1.80 5.30
CA ASN A 48 -23.18 1.87 6.73
C ASN A 48 -23.78 0.55 7.25
N SER A 49 -24.64 -0.09 6.45
CA SER A 49 -25.26 -1.37 6.80
C SER A 49 -24.23 -2.49 6.86
N LEU A 50 -23.35 -2.58 5.85
CA LEU A 50 -22.26 -3.56 5.85
C LEU A 50 -21.30 -3.37 7.03
N ALA A 51 -20.97 -2.12 7.37
CA ALA A 51 -20.15 -1.84 8.54
C ALA A 51 -20.81 -2.27 9.85
N LYS A 52 -22.13 -2.07 10.02
CA LYS A 52 -22.89 -2.60 11.17
C LYS A 52 -22.82 -4.12 11.24
N ILE A 53 -22.90 -4.79 10.09
CA ILE A 53 -22.83 -6.25 10.03
C ILE A 53 -21.43 -6.78 10.36
N LEU A 54 -20.36 -6.13 9.90
CA LEU A 54 -19.01 -6.52 10.33
C LEU A 54 -18.80 -6.32 11.84
N ARG A 55 -19.44 -5.31 12.43
CA ARG A 55 -19.39 -5.08 13.90
C ARG A 55 -20.06 -6.18 14.71
N SER A 56 -21.02 -6.94 14.14
CA SER A 56 -21.61 -8.09 14.83
C SER A 56 -20.74 -9.34 14.80
N GLY A 57 -19.50 -9.25 14.27
CA GLY A 57 -18.53 -10.35 14.28
C GLY A 57 -18.62 -11.30 13.09
N ARG A 58 -19.43 -10.98 12.06
CA ARG A 58 -19.48 -11.78 10.84
C ARG A 58 -18.24 -11.53 9.97
N LYS A 59 -17.43 -12.57 9.75
CA LYS A 59 -16.20 -12.52 8.93
C LYS A 59 -16.44 -12.15 7.47
N PHE A 60 -17.58 -12.59 6.93
CA PHE A 60 -17.93 -12.43 5.53
C PHE A 60 -19.44 -12.25 5.38
N VAL A 61 -19.86 -11.30 4.54
CA VAL A 61 -21.25 -11.08 4.18
C VAL A 61 -21.37 -10.64 2.73
N LYS A 62 -22.32 -11.24 2.01
CA LYS A 62 -22.81 -10.80 0.71
C LYS A 62 -24.33 -10.69 0.79
N ARG A 63 -24.90 -9.50 0.59
CA ARG A 63 -26.35 -9.28 0.73
C ARG A 63 -26.82 -8.08 -0.10
N LYS A 64 -28.05 -8.14 -0.62
CA LYS A 64 -28.72 -6.96 -1.16
C LYS A 64 -29.14 -6.01 -0.02
N LEU A 65 -28.74 -4.75 -0.10
CA LEU A 65 -28.97 -3.72 0.92
C LEU A 65 -29.36 -2.41 0.24
N SER A 66 -30.56 -1.88 0.54
CA SER A 66 -31.04 -0.60 -0.03
C SER A 66 -30.96 -0.53 -1.56
N GLY A 67 -31.30 -1.63 -2.24
CA GLY A 67 -31.21 -1.75 -3.70
C GLY A 67 -29.79 -1.97 -4.26
N CYS A 68 -28.75 -1.98 -3.41
CA CYS A 68 -27.37 -2.28 -3.81
C CYS A 68 -27.00 -3.74 -3.59
N ASN A 69 -26.01 -4.23 -4.33
CA ASN A 69 -25.28 -5.46 -4.01
C ASN A 69 -24.15 -5.13 -3.04
N GLY A 70 -24.30 -5.54 -1.77
CA GLY A 70 -23.32 -5.31 -0.72
C GLY A 70 -22.42 -6.52 -0.48
N TYR A 71 -21.13 -6.26 -0.30
CA TYR A 71 -20.10 -7.22 0.04
C TYR A 71 -19.24 -6.67 1.18
N ALA A 72 -19.03 -7.48 2.21
CA ALA A 72 -18.13 -7.14 3.30
C ALA A 72 -17.33 -8.36 3.74
N SER A 73 -16.06 -8.14 4.04
CA SER A 73 -15.22 -9.17 4.66
C SER A 73 -14.20 -8.54 5.59
N TYR A 74 -13.71 -9.30 6.55
CA TYR A 74 -12.48 -8.93 7.26
C TYR A 74 -11.56 -10.13 7.40
N ILE A 75 -10.26 -9.84 7.39
CA ILE A 75 -9.21 -10.82 7.66
C ILE A 75 -8.29 -10.32 8.76
N PHE A 76 -7.80 -11.23 9.58
CA PHE A 76 -6.69 -10.96 10.48
C PHE A 76 -5.39 -11.10 9.70
N ILE A 77 -4.53 -10.10 9.80
CA ILE A 77 -3.19 -10.12 9.24
C ILE A 77 -2.18 -10.04 10.38
N LYS A 78 -1.16 -10.88 10.35
CA LYS A 78 -0.01 -10.78 11.25
C LYS A 78 0.65 -9.41 10.99
N SER A 79 0.52 -8.52 11.95
CA SER A 79 1.04 -7.17 11.90
C SER A 79 2.28 -7.09 12.77
N ARG A 80 3.46 -6.89 12.18
CA ARG A 80 4.68 -6.51 12.94
C ARG A 80 4.67 -5.03 13.35
N ILE A 81 3.54 -4.35 13.24
CA ILE A 81 3.34 -2.96 13.67
C ILE A 81 3.17 -2.99 15.20
N GLY A 82 4.28 -3.22 15.89
CA GLY A 82 4.40 -3.00 17.32
C GLY A 82 4.45 -1.49 17.57
N ASP A 83 3.32 -0.80 17.47
CA ASP A 83 3.06 0.32 18.35
C ASP A 83 1.62 0.81 18.22
N ARG A 84 1.01 1.10 19.36
CA ARG A 84 -0.41 1.49 19.53
C ARG A 84 -0.77 2.83 18.85
N ARG A 85 0.20 3.53 18.25
CA ARG A 85 0.09 4.93 17.79
C ARG A 85 0.12 5.13 16.27
N GLN A 86 0.00 4.08 15.46
CA GLN A 86 0.20 4.16 13.99
C GLN A 86 -1.04 3.87 13.13
N ILE A 87 -2.24 4.20 13.62
CA ILE A 87 -3.43 4.20 12.77
C ILE A 87 -4.08 5.57 12.88
N GLU A 88 -3.54 6.50 12.10
CA GLU A 88 -4.25 7.72 11.73
C GLU A 88 -4.27 7.82 10.21
N THR A 89 -5.38 7.33 9.65
CA THR A 89 -6.17 8.18 8.77
C THR A 89 -7.64 7.94 9.11
N MET A 90 -8.31 9.04 9.45
CA MET A 90 -9.73 9.25 9.79
C MET A 90 -10.09 9.23 11.29
N ASN A 91 -9.94 10.41 11.89
CA ASN A 91 -10.62 10.96 13.07
C ASN A 91 -10.86 10.00 14.25
N VAL A 92 -9.87 9.92 15.15
CA VAL A 92 -9.82 8.98 16.29
C VAL A 92 -10.36 9.59 17.60
N SER A 93 -11.07 10.72 17.60
CA SER A 93 -11.62 11.28 18.85
C SER A 93 -12.89 10.60 19.39
N LYS A 94 -13.48 9.61 18.67
CA LYS A 94 -14.75 8.97 19.09
C LYS A 94 -14.72 7.43 19.15
N TYR A 95 -13.55 6.81 19.02
CA TYR A 95 -13.43 5.36 18.80
C TYR A 95 -12.93 4.55 20.01
N GLY A 96 -12.73 5.20 21.16
CA GLY A 96 -12.34 4.55 22.42
C GLY A 96 -13.36 3.56 22.98
N GLU A 97 -14.62 3.60 22.54
CA GLU A 97 -15.70 2.74 23.08
C GLU A 97 -15.92 1.43 22.30
N ILE A 98 -15.46 1.32 21.05
CA ILE A 98 -15.69 0.14 20.20
C ILE A 98 -14.87 -1.09 20.64
N LEU A 99 -13.87 -0.92 21.50
CA LEU A 99 -12.96 -2.00 21.93
C LEU A 99 -13.32 -2.66 23.26
N ARG A 100 -14.44 -2.28 23.90
CA ARG A 100 -14.91 -2.89 25.17
C ARG A 100 -15.96 -4.01 25.00
N SER A 101 -16.56 -4.19 23.81
CA SER A 101 -17.69 -5.12 23.63
C SER A 101 -17.32 -6.58 23.22
N GLY A 102 -16.16 -7.09 23.63
CA GLY A 102 -15.98 -8.54 23.79
C GLY A 102 -16.05 -9.43 22.55
N ILE A 103 -15.28 -9.17 21.49
CA ILE A 103 -15.04 -10.19 20.46
C ILE A 103 -14.13 -11.29 21.05
N ARG A 104 -14.73 -12.38 21.53
CA ARG A 104 -14.00 -13.61 21.88
C ARG A 104 -13.54 -14.30 20.59
N ILE A 105 -12.24 -14.52 20.48
CA ILE A 105 -11.63 -15.31 19.39
C ILE A 105 -11.64 -16.76 19.87
N SER A 106 -12.19 -17.69 19.10
CA SER A 106 -12.07 -19.12 19.43
C SER A 106 -10.65 -19.62 19.11
N PRO A 107 -10.13 -20.63 19.83
CA PRO A 107 -8.83 -21.25 19.53
C PRO A 107 -8.70 -21.76 18.09
N ALA A 108 -9.79 -22.21 17.46
CA ALA A 108 -9.81 -22.67 16.08
C ALA A 108 -9.39 -21.57 15.06
N ASP A 109 -9.59 -20.29 15.40
CA ASP A 109 -9.18 -19.18 14.54
C ASP A 109 -7.66 -18.90 14.59
N LEU A 110 -6.94 -19.46 15.57
CA LEU A 110 -5.48 -19.36 15.70
C LEU A 110 -4.75 -20.46 14.93
N GLU A 111 -5.37 -21.63 14.76
CA GLU A 111 -4.78 -22.80 14.07
C GLU A 111 -4.73 -22.65 12.55
N ALA A 112 -5.62 -21.84 11.96
CA ALA A 112 -5.62 -21.57 10.52
C ALA A 112 -4.44 -20.69 10.02
N ILE A 113 -3.41 -20.44 10.85
CA ILE A 113 -2.25 -19.57 10.52
C ILE A 113 -0.89 -20.30 10.60
N SER A 114 -0.87 -21.64 10.61
CA SER A 114 0.35 -22.44 10.40
C SER A 114 0.42 -22.91 8.95
N GLU A 115 1.30 -22.31 8.15
CA GLU A 115 1.70 -22.86 6.86
C GLU A 115 2.73 -24.00 7.05
N PRO A 116 2.74 -25.02 6.18
CA PRO A 116 3.64 -26.17 6.27
C PRO A 116 5.08 -25.81 5.86
N SER A 117 6.05 -26.38 6.57
CA SER A 117 7.48 -26.27 6.29
C SER A 117 7.85 -26.94 4.97
N PRO A 118 8.75 -26.36 4.14
CA PRO A 118 9.23 -27.01 2.92
C PRO A 118 10.27 -28.11 3.23
N PRO A 119 10.36 -29.18 2.42
CA PRO A 119 11.32 -30.25 2.63
C PRO A 119 12.73 -29.85 2.17
N SER A 120 13.71 -30.33 2.93
CA SER A 120 15.15 -30.24 2.66
C SER A 120 15.67 -31.48 1.92
N SER A 121 16.51 -31.30 0.91
CA SER A 121 17.57 -32.27 0.57
C SER A 121 18.62 -31.68 -0.40
N HIS A 122 19.82 -32.25 -0.32
CA HIS A 122 21.19 -31.88 -0.73
C HIS A 122 21.43 -31.72 -2.26
N SER A 123 22.56 -31.30 -2.85
CA SER A 123 24.00 -31.52 -2.56
C SER A 123 24.89 -30.64 -3.47
N HIS A 124 26.19 -30.61 -3.19
CA HIS A 124 27.29 -29.76 -3.66
C HIS A 124 27.65 -29.83 -5.17
N ASN A 125 28.16 -28.70 -5.69
CA ASN A 125 29.41 -28.68 -6.46
C ASN A 125 30.09 -27.30 -6.38
N SER A 126 31.39 -27.33 -6.06
CA SER A 126 32.28 -26.19 -5.91
C SER A 126 32.86 -25.77 -7.27
N LEU A 127 32.98 -24.47 -7.54
CA LEU A 127 34.13 -23.90 -8.28
C LEU A 127 34.18 -22.36 -8.16
N SER A 128 35.28 -21.87 -7.58
CA SER A 128 36.07 -20.68 -7.96
C SER A 128 35.44 -19.27 -8.01
N LYS A 129 35.87 -18.46 -7.03
CA LYS A 129 36.39 -17.06 -7.15
C LYS A 129 35.69 -16.10 -8.12
N VAL A 130 34.88 -15.17 -7.59
CA VAL A 130 35.10 -13.71 -7.62
C VAL A 130 34.27 -13.13 -6.47
N GLY A 131 34.90 -12.44 -5.52
CA GLY A 131 34.21 -11.68 -4.48
C GLY A 131 33.45 -10.49 -5.08
N LYS A 132 32.31 -10.76 -5.75
CA LYS A 132 31.33 -9.73 -6.07
C LYS A 132 30.70 -9.34 -4.73
N SER A 133 31.07 -8.18 -4.20
CA SER A 133 30.31 -7.61 -3.09
C SER A 133 28.86 -7.53 -3.56
N HIS A 134 28.00 -8.33 -2.94
CA HIS A 134 26.58 -8.36 -3.24
C HIS A 134 26.04 -7.02 -2.76
N TRP A 135 26.07 -5.99 -3.61
CA TRP A 135 25.45 -4.71 -3.34
C TRP A 135 23.94 -4.95 -3.21
N ILE A 136 23.48 -5.12 -1.98
CA ILE A 136 22.08 -5.31 -1.67
C ILE A 136 21.37 -4.02 -2.07
N ASN A 137 20.55 -4.10 -3.12
CA ASN A 137 19.80 -2.94 -3.57
C ASN A 137 18.93 -2.39 -2.42
N PRO A 138 19.05 -1.10 -2.08
CA PRO A 138 18.23 -0.48 -1.03
C PRO A 138 16.72 -0.57 -1.27
N ILE A 139 16.28 -0.72 -2.51
CA ILE A 139 14.88 -0.82 -2.89
C ILE A 139 14.50 -2.30 -2.94
N THR A 140 13.59 -2.72 -2.07
CA THR A 140 13.09 -4.10 -1.99
C THR A 140 11.91 -4.34 -2.94
N ALA A 141 11.47 -5.59 -3.09
CA ALA A 141 10.26 -5.91 -3.84
C ALA A 141 8.99 -5.24 -3.25
N GLN A 142 8.93 -5.09 -1.92
CA GLN A 142 7.83 -4.38 -1.26
C GLN A 142 7.86 -2.88 -1.59
N ASN A 143 9.05 -2.27 -1.66
CA ASN A 143 9.19 -0.88 -2.08
C ASN A 143 8.75 -0.68 -3.54
N LEU A 144 9.07 -1.63 -4.43
CA LEU A 144 8.58 -1.61 -5.81
C LEU A 144 7.06 -1.63 -5.87
N LYS A 145 6.39 -2.54 -5.14
CA LYS A 145 4.91 -2.59 -5.07
C LYS A 145 4.32 -1.24 -4.61
N PHE A 146 4.93 -0.61 -3.62
CA PHE A 146 4.52 0.72 -3.15
C PHE A 146 4.71 1.81 -4.22
N MET A 147 5.84 1.82 -4.93
CA MET A 147 6.05 2.76 -6.03
C MET A 147 5.02 2.59 -7.14
N LEU A 148 4.76 1.36 -7.58
CA LEU A 148 3.78 1.08 -8.62
C LEU A 148 2.36 1.51 -8.20
N TYR A 149 1.99 1.29 -6.93
CA TYR A 149 0.74 1.79 -6.37
C TYR A 149 0.67 3.32 -6.39
N GLY A 150 1.72 4.00 -5.92
CA GLY A 150 1.78 5.46 -5.92
C GLY A 150 1.70 6.05 -7.33
N ASN A 151 2.43 5.47 -8.29
CA ASN A 151 2.41 5.91 -9.69
C ASN A 151 0.97 5.89 -10.25
N ASN A 152 0.26 4.77 -10.09
CA ASN A 152 -1.10 4.62 -10.63
C ASN A 152 -2.11 5.58 -10.00
N ASN A 153 -1.93 5.96 -8.73
CA ASN A 153 -2.88 6.82 -8.02
C ASN A 153 -2.56 8.31 -8.10
N ARG A 154 -1.33 8.67 -8.47
CA ARG A 154 -0.85 10.06 -8.40
C ARG A 154 -0.46 10.65 -9.75
N CYS A 155 -0.12 9.82 -10.74
CA CYS A 155 0.29 10.33 -12.04
C CYS A 155 -0.90 10.64 -12.95
N ASP A 156 -0.84 11.82 -13.56
CA ASP A 156 -1.80 12.29 -14.55
C ASP A 156 -1.22 12.24 -15.97
N HIS A 157 -1.74 13.02 -16.91
CA HIS A 157 -1.48 12.85 -18.34
C HIS A 157 -0.03 13.16 -18.76
N ASN A 158 0.41 14.41 -18.62
CA ASN A 158 1.60 14.86 -19.36
C ASN A 158 2.90 14.83 -18.54
N HIS A 159 2.78 14.79 -17.22
CA HIS A 159 3.90 14.86 -16.30
C HIS A 159 3.59 14.11 -15.00
N CYS A 160 4.61 13.51 -14.39
CA CYS A 160 4.54 12.95 -13.05
C CYS A 160 5.89 13.10 -12.34
N ASN A 161 5.89 13.50 -11.07
CA ASN A 161 7.09 13.64 -10.24
C ASN A 161 6.77 13.25 -8.80
N ILE A 162 7.34 12.13 -8.35
CA ILE A 162 7.05 11.56 -7.04
C ILE A 162 8.35 11.26 -6.31
N ASP A 163 8.44 11.76 -5.09
CA ASP A 163 9.43 11.35 -4.10
C ASP A 163 8.87 10.22 -3.24
N TYR A 164 9.55 9.08 -3.25
CA TYR A 164 9.32 7.95 -2.37
C TYR A 164 10.37 7.91 -1.27
N TYR A 165 9.94 7.68 -0.04
CA TYR A 165 10.81 7.53 1.10
C TYR A 165 10.63 6.14 1.69
N PHE A 166 11.72 5.40 1.86
CA PHE A 166 11.73 4.06 2.44
C PHE A 166 12.58 4.07 3.70
N GLY A 167 11.93 4.07 4.85
CA GLY A 167 12.59 4.00 6.14
C GLY A 167 13.42 2.73 6.30
N LYS A 168 14.60 2.90 6.88
CA LYS A 168 15.58 1.86 7.20
C LYS A 168 15.93 1.97 8.69
N LYS A 169 16.60 0.93 9.20
CA LYS A 169 17.17 0.93 10.55
C LYS A 169 18.16 2.09 10.74
N ARG A 170 18.45 2.42 12.00
CA ARG A 170 19.46 3.41 12.41
C ARG A 170 19.21 4.82 11.86
N ASN A 171 17.95 5.26 11.83
CA ASN A 171 17.56 6.61 11.39
C ASN A 171 18.01 6.94 9.96
N LEU A 172 18.01 5.93 9.09
CA LEU A 172 18.26 6.10 7.67
C LEU A 172 16.96 5.95 6.89
N ALA A 173 16.87 6.60 5.74
CA ALA A 173 15.86 6.30 4.74
C ALA A 173 16.48 6.37 3.36
N VAL A 174 15.84 5.69 2.41
CA VAL A 174 16.14 5.84 0.99
C VAL A 174 15.11 6.81 0.43
N ARG A 175 15.57 7.94 -0.12
CA ARG A 175 14.73 8.83 -0.91
C ARG A 175 14.94 8.46 -2.37
N ALA A 176 13.90 7.96 -3.03
CA ALA A 176 13.86 7.71 -4.46
C ALA A 176 12.97 8.74 -5.13
N ARG A 177 13.42 9.32 -6.24
CA ARG A 177 12.63 10.23 -7.07
C ARG A 177 12.39 9.59 -8.41
N LEU A 178 11.12 9.56 -8.83
CA LEU A 178 10.71 9.16 -10.18
C LEU A 178 10.07 10.35 -10.86
N GLN A 179 10.47 10.62 -12.11
CA GLN A 179 9.90 11.69 -12.91
C GLN A 179 9.73 11.27 -14.35
N CYS A 180 8.57 11.56 -14.92
CA CYS A 180 8.31 11.46 -16.34
C CYS A 180 7.68 12.77 -16.80
N SER A 181 8.13 13.28 -17.94
CA SER A 181 7.70 14.56 -18.50
C SER A 181 7.61 14.47 -20.01
N SER A 182 6.92 15.42 -20.63
CA SER A 182 6.67 15.42 -22.08
C SER A 182 6.05 14.11 -22.58
N CYS A 183 5.16 13.53 -21.77
CA CYS A 183 4.48 12.29 -22.12
C CYS A 183 3.34 12.56 -23.10
N PRO A 184 3.14 11.71 -24.12
CA PRO A 184 2.08 11.89 -25.11
C PRO A 184 0.68 11.66 -24.51
N ASN A 185 0.57 10.81 -23.49
CA ASN A 185 -0.69 10.50 -22.82
C ASN A 185 -0.45 9.84 -21.44
N LYS A 186 -1.52 9.69 -20.65
CA LYS A 186 -1.49 9.06 -19.32
C LYS A 186 -0.94 7.62 -19.33
N PRO A 187 -1.34 6.72 -20.25
CA PRO A 187 -0.73 5.39 -20.36
C PRO A 187 0.79 5.41 -20.52
N SER A 188 1.31 6.27 -21.41
CA SER A 188 2.76 6.45 -21.60
C SER A 188 3.45 6.97 -20.35
N ASN A 189 2.83 7.91 -19.63
CA ASN A 189 3.36 8.42 -18.36
C ASN A 189 3.45 7.31 -17.31
N LEU A 190 2.39 6.53 -17.13
CA LEU A 190 2.38 5.38 -16.21
C LEU A 190 3.41 4.32 -16.61
N ALA A 191 3.54 4.00 -17.89
CA ALA A 191 4.54 3.06 -18.40
C ALA A 191 5.97 3.55 -18.13
N CYS A 192 6.23 4.84 -18.33
CA CYS A 192 7.49 5.48 -18.01
C CYS A 192 7.81 5.39 -16.51
N MET A 193 6.88 5.81 -15.63
CA MET A 193 7.07 5.81 -14.18
C MET A 193 7.28 4.40 -13.63
N ASN A 194 6.52 3.42 -14.11
CA ASN A 194 6.64 2.02 -13.70
C ASN A 194 7.97 1.40 -14.18
N SER A 195 8.44 1.76 -15.37
CA SER A 195 9.74 1.33 -15.89
C SER A 195 10.89 1.90 -15.06
N LEU A 196 10.82 3.18 -14.70
CA LEU A 196 11.80 3.81 -13.82
C LEU A 196 11.87 3.13 -12.44
N ALA A 197 10.71 2.82 -11.84
CA ALA A 197 10.65 2.09 -10.57
C ALA A 197 11.34 0.72 -10.64
N LYS A 198 11.13 -0.03 -11.73
CA LYS A 198 11.79 -1.32 -11.99
C LYS A 198 13.30 -1.16 -12.18
N ILE A 199 13.75 -0.11 -12.87
CA ILE A 199 15.18 0.20 -13.07
C ILE A 199 15.85 0.52 -11.73
N LEU A 200 15.22 1.33 -10.87
CA LEU A 200 15.79 1.58 -9.54
C LEU A 200 15.86 0.28 -8.72
N ARG A 201 14.86 -0.61 -8.84
CA ARG A 201 14.85 -1.95 -8.20
C ARG A 201 15.88 -2.92 -8.77
N SER A 202 16.41 -2.72 -9.98
CA SER A 202 17.52 -3.54 -10.51
C SER A 202 18.90 -3.11 -9.99
N GLY A 203 18.97 -1.99 -9.25
CA GLY A 203 20.19 -1.54 -8.57
C GLY A 203 20.75 -0.24 -9.13
N ARG A 204 20.23 0.26 -10.25
CA ARG A 204 20.70 1.51 -10.83
C ARG A 204 20.34 2.68 -9.92
N LYS A 205 21.37 3.38 -9.44
CA LYS A 205 21.22 4.56 -8.56
C LYS A 205 20.65 5.77 -9.29
N PHE A 206 20.93 5.89 -10.59
CA PHE A 206 20.49 6.98 -11.43
C PHE A 206 20.11 6.49 -12.84
N VAL A 207 19.12 7.14 -13.44
CA VAL A 207 18.73 6.96 -14.83
C VAL A 207 18.15 8.26 -15.39
N LYS A 208 18.56 8.60 -16.61
CA LYS A 208 17.97 9.62 -17.47
C LYS A 208 17.88 9.02 -18.88
N ARG A 209 16.68 8.82 -19.41
CA ARG A 209 16.46 8.29 -20.77
C ARG A 209 15.03 8.53 -21.26
N LYS A 210 14.79 8.39 -22.56
CA LYS A 210 13.44 8.34 -23.11
C LYS A 210 12.78 6.99 -22.85
N LEU A 211 11.52 6.98 -22.40
CA LEU A 211 10.73 5.78 -22.11
C LEU A 211 9.29 6.01 -22.55
N SER A 212 8.75 5.15 -23.42
CA SER A 212 7.34 5.22 -23.87
C SER A 212 6.94 6.59 -24.43
N GLY A 213 7.87 7.28 -25.10
CA GLY A 213 7.67 8.64 -25.62
C GLY A 213 7.85 9.77 -24.59
N CYS A 214 8.09 9.46 -23.31
CA CYS A 214 8.35 10.43 -22.25
C CYS A 214 9.86 10.66 -22.04
N ASN A 215 10.22 11.82 -21.49
CA ASN A 215 11.52 12.06 -20.86
C ASN A 215 11.49 11.54 -19.42
N GLY A 216 12.21 10.44 -19.14
CA GLY A 216 12.23 9.76 -17.85
C GLY A 216 13.50 10.01 -17.04
N TYR A 217 13.32 10.31 -15.76
CA TYR A 217 14.38 10.57 -14.79
C TYR A 217 14.10 9.81 -13.50
N ALA A 218 15.07 9.06 -13.00
CA ALA A 218 14.97 8.52 -11.66
C ALA A 218 16.32 8.46 -10.95
N SER A 219 16.27 8.64 -9.64
CA SER A 219 17.44 8.53 -8.78
C SER A 219 17.05 8.09 -7.38
N TYR A 220 17.99 7.54 -6.63
CA TYR A 220 17.84 7.40 -5.19
C TYR A 220 19.10 7.79 -4.42
N ILE A 221 18.91 8.30 -3.21
CA ILE A 221 19.95 8.61 -2.24
C ILE A 221 19.58 8.05 -0.85
N PHE A 222 20.57 7.84 -0.02
CA PHE A 222 20.35 7.62 1.41
C PHE A 222 20.29 8.97 2.11
N ILE A 223 19.34 9.14 3.01
CA ILE A 223 19.18 10.33 3.84
C ILE A 223 19.09 9.93 5.30
N LYS A 224 19.53 10.82 6.19
CA LYS A 224 19.15 10.74 7.61
C LYS A 224 17.66 11.03 7.73
N SER A 225 16.92 10.20 8.46
CA SER A 225 15.47 10.33 8.55
C SER A 225 14.88 9.66 9.78
N ARG A 226 13.84 10.30 10.35
CA ARG A 226 13.02 9.76 11.44
C ARG A 226 11.75 9.04 10.95
N ILE A 227 11.67 8.73 9.66
CA ILE A 227 10.50 8.07 9.04
C ILE A 227 10.19 6.72 9.72
N GLY A 228 11.15 6.10 10.41
CA GLY A 228 10.97 4.85 11.15
C GLY A 228 11.20 3.64 10.26
N ASP A 229 11.75 2.55 10.81
CA ASP A 229 12.11 1.36 10.02
C ASP A 229 10.88 0.82 9.28
N ARG A 230 11.06 0.45 8.01
CA ARG A 230 10.03 -0.10 7.11
C ARG A 230 8.84 0.80 6.78
N ARG A 231 8.80 2.04 7.28
CA ARG A 231 7.77 3.00 6.87
C ARG A 231 8.01 3.45 5.43
N GLN A 232 6.92 3.71 4.72
CA GLN A 232 6.93 4.13 3.32
C GLN A 232 6.10 5.40 3.19
N ILE A 233 6.65 6.41 2.53
CA ILE A 233 5.96 7.68 2.29
C ILE A 233 6.10 8.02 0.82
N GLU A 234 5.04 8.53 0.21
CA GLU A 234 5.05 9.13 -1.12
C GLU A 234 4.73 10.63 -0.99
N LYS A 235 5.40 11.47 -1.78
CA LYS A 235 5.12 12.90 -1.87
C LYS A 235 5.18 13.32 -3.33
N MET A 236 4.11 13.93 -3.83
CA MET A 236 4.16 14.64 -5.11
C MET A 236 5.11 15.82 -4.99
N ASN A 237 5.97 16.01 -6.00
CA ASN A 237 6.94 17.09 -6.01
C ASN A 237 6.85 17.88 -7.32
N VAL A 238 5.80 18.71 -7.42
CA VAL A 238 5.49 19.41 -8.67
C VAL A 238 6.55 20.47 -9.02
N SER A 239 7.26 21.02 -8.04
CA SER A 239 8.23 22.11 -8.23
C SER A 239 9.64 21.67 -8.62
N LYS A 240 9.95 20.36 -8.67
CA LYS A 240 11.33 19.85 -8.83
C LYS A 240 11.53 18.98 -10.07
N TYR A 241 10.87 19.31 -11.18
CA TYR A 241 11.07 18.59 -12.44
C TYR A 241 12.49 18.76 -12.98
N GLY A 242 13.09 17.67 -13.46
CA GLY A 242 14.46 17.65 -13.99
C GLY A 242 15.56 17.61 -12.94
N GLU A 243 15.25 17.88 -11.66
CA GLU A 243 16.23 17.83 -10.57
C GLU A 243 16.56 16.40 -10.14
N ILE A 244 17.83 16.04 -10.25
CA ILE A 244 18.38 14.77 -9.74
C ILE A 244 18.64 14.91 -8.23
N LEU A 245 18.37 13.85 -7.47
CA LEU A 245 18.78 13.81 -6.06
C LEU A 245 20.31 13.75 -5.99
N LYS A 246 20.93 14.77 -5.38
CA LYS A 246 22.37 14.84 -5.10
C LYS A 246 22.65 14.25 -3.72
#